data_AF-A0A9P7EM56-F1
#
_entry.id   AF-A0A9P7EM56-F1
#
_cell.length_a   1.000
_cell.length_b   1.000
_cell.length_c   1.000
_cell.angle_alpha   90.00
_cell.angle_beta   90.00
_cell.angle_gamma   90.00
#
_symmetry.space_group_name_H-M   'P 1'
#
loop_
_entity.id
_entity.type
_entity.pdbx_description
1 polymer ?
#
loop_
_entity_poly.entity_id
_entity_poly.type
_entity_poly.pdbx_seq_one_letter_code
_entity_poly.pdbx_strand_id
1 'polypeptide(L)'
;MGVILTFAGLLSAVNSSFIGGMQPDPGNTTNVLLLKLIQITANPNSVHDISNLSSSENYSSLTVCMQTFAYTSLVFSVLAASGAVLGKQWLNSYKAARGRGSLEERCMQRQMKLDGLEKFHLRTLMQAFLVFLQIALLLFSVSLCIKTWTERVMISGFMIFGTASGVVFYLWTTAVSVWSPHSPFWTPGSKPAGAIRKVFTGATSPPNTSGISRGCGCHGASRAVVTGA
;
A
#
# COMPACT_ATOMS: atom_id res chain seq x y z
N MET A 1 -11.65 5.62 11.00
CA MET A 1 -10.87 6.85 10.67
C MET A 1 -9.72 7.10 11.64
N GLY A 2 -9.96 7.19 12.95
CA GLY A 2 -8.90 7.51 13.94
C GLY A 2 -7.71 6.54 13.93
N VAL A 3 -7.97 5.23 13.84
CA VAL A 3 -6.92 4.20 13.82
C VAL A 3 -5.90 4.39 12.70
N ILE A 4 -6.35 4.75 11.49
CA ILE A 4 -5.45 4.96 10.34
C ILE A 4 -4.52 6.15 10.61
N LEU A 5 -5.06 7.22 11.21
CA LEU A 5 -4.29 8.43 11.51
C LEU A 5 -3.24 8.20 12.61
N THR A 6 -3.60 7.48 13.68
CA THR A 6 -2.66 7.12 14.75
C THR A 6 -1.55 6.21 14.24
N PHE A 7 -1.88 5.19 13.45
CA PHE A 7 -0.86 4.32 12.86
C PHE A 7 0.03 5.08 11.88
N ALA A 8 -0.55 5.95 11.05
CA ALA A 8 0.23 6.73 10.10
C ALA A 8 1.19 7.71 10.80
N GLY A 9 0.74 8.35 11.88
CA GLY A 9 1.58 9.22 12.71
C GLY A 9 2.72 8.47 13.39
N LEU A 10 2.44 7.31 13.99
CA LEU A 10 3.47 6.45 14.59
C LEU A 10 4.50 5.99 13.54
N LEU A 11 4.05 5.53 12.37
CA LEU A 11 4.93 5.08 11.30
C LEU A 11 5.79 6.23 10.75
N SER A 12 5.25 7.45 10.69
CA SER A 12 6.01 8.65 10.31
C SER A 12 7.10 8.98 11.33
N ALA A 13 6.77 8.95 12.63
CA ALA A 13 7.73 9.22 13.69
C ALA A 13 8.89 8.21 13.69
N VAL A 14 8.58 6.91 13.63
CA VAL A 14 9.61 5.87 13.62
C VAL A 14 10.46 5.94 12.34
N ASN A 15 9.84 6.15 11.17
CA ASN A 15 10.59 6.35 9.92
C ASN A 15 11.52 7.57 9.99
N SER A 16 11.06 8.69 10.57
CA SER A 16 11.89 9.90 10.69
C SER A 16 13.12 9.64 11.58
N SER A 17 12.95 8.95 12.71
CA SER A 17 14.08 8.53 13.55
C SER A 17 15.02 7.56 12.82
N PHE A 18 14.48 6.64 12.03
CA PHE A 18 15.25 5.68 11.25
C PHE A 18 16.09 6.37 10.15
N ILE A 19 15.49 7.29 9.41
CA ILE A 19 16.14 8.07 8.35
C ILE A 19 17.25 8.95 8.95
N GLY A 20 16.97 9.65 10.06
CA GLY A 20 17.97 10.46 10.77
C GLY A 20 19.14 9.63 11.29
N GLY A 21 18.88 8.41 11.76
CA GLY A 21 19.91 7.48 12.24
C GLY A 21 20.73 6.79 11.13
N MET A 22 20.46 7.05 9.85
CA MET A 22 21.29 6.59 8.72
C MET A 22 22.23 7.68 8.19
N GLN A 23 22.08 8.92 8.65
CA GLN A 23 23.01 10.01 8.32
C GLN A 23 24.35 9.76 9.03
N PRO A 24 25.50 9.86 8.35
CA PRO A 24 26.80 9.77 9.01
C PRO A 24 26.92 10.84 10.09
N ASP A 25 27.31 10.43 11.30
CA ASP A 25 27.52 11.35 12.41
C ASP A 25 28.63 12.34 12.03
N PRO A 26 28.37 13.67 12.02
CA PRO A 26 29.39 14.66 11.67
C PRO A 26 30.60 14.61 12.60
N GLY A 27 30.46 14.08 13.82
CA GLY A 27 31.60 13.83 14.70
C GLY A 27 32.53 12.75 14.16
N ASN A 28 31.99 11.70 13.55
CA ASN A 28 32.78 10.57 13.06
C ASN A 28 33.54 10.92 11.76
N THR A 29 32.91 11.69 10.87
CA THR A 29 33.59 12.23 9.68
C THR A 29 34.72 13.18 10.08
N THR A 30 34.49 14.04 11.08
CA THR A 30 35.50 14.95 11.63
C THR A 30 36.66 14.19 12.27
N ASN A 31 36.39 13.13 13.03
CA ASN A 31 37.43 12.27 13.63
C ASN A 31 38.27 11.54 12.57
N VAL A 32 37.64 11.04 11.51
CA VAL A 32 38.37 10.41 10.38
C VAL A 32 39.25 11.42 9.65
N LEU A 33 38.74 12.65 9.44
CA LEU A 33 39.52 13.75 8.87
C LEU A 33 40.67 14.18 9.78
N LEU A 34 40.44 14.29 11.09
CA LEU A 34 41.47 14.60 12.10
C LEU A 34 42.55 13.52 12.17
N LEU A 35 42.18 12.24 12.17
CA LEU A 35 43.13 11.13 12.13
C LEU A 35 43.99 11.18 10.87
N LYS A 36 43.39 11.44 9.70
CA LYS A 36 44.15 11.63 8.45
C LYS A 36 45.08 12.85 8.51
N LEU A 37 44.63 13.96 9.11
CA LEU A 37 45.45 15.16 9.29
C LEU A 37 46.68 14.86 10.16
N ILE A 38 46.48 14.20 11.31
CA ILE A 38 47.56 13.78 12.21
C ILE A 38 48.55 12.86 11.48
N GLN A 39 48.04 11.95 10.63
CA GLN A 39 48.87 11.01 9.88
C GLN A 39 49.74 11.71 8.83
N ILE A 40 49.21 12.74 8.15
CA ILE A 40 49.97 13.59 7.23
C ILE A 40 51.03 14.40 7.99
N THR A 41 50.68 14.97 9.15
CA THR A 41 51.62 15.75 9.98
C THR A 41 52.71 14.88 10.60
N ALA A 42 52.41 13.63 10.95
CA ALA A 42 53.37 12.70 11.55
C ALA A 42 54.36 12.09 10.54
N ASN A 43 54.04 12.06 9.25
CA ASN A 43 54.94 11.56 8.20
C ASN A 43 55.02 12.53 7.01
N PRO A 44 55.81 13.62 7.11
CA PRO A 44 55.88 14.67 6.09
C PRO A 44 56.51 14.22 4.76
N ASN A 45 57.19 13.06 4.74
CA ASN A 45 57.90 12.56 3.56
C ASN A 45 57.06 11.59 2.70
N SER A 46 55.87 11.18 3.16
CA SER A 46 54.97 10.36 2.36
C SER A 46 54.17 11.22 1.38
N VAL A 47 54.22 10.88 0.09
CA VAL A 47 53.34 11.45 -0.93
C VAL A 47 51.91 11.03 -0.61
N HIS A 48 51.17 11.91 0.07
CA HIS A 48 49.76 11.70 0.34
C HIS A 48 48.93 12.25 -0.81
N ASP A 49 48.21 11.35 -1.47
CA ASP A 49 47.35 11.68 -2.61
C ASP A 49 46.07 12.39 -2.12
N ILE A 50 46.12 13.73 -2.07
CA ILE A 50 45.00 14.59 -1.63
C ILE A 50 43.83 14.54 -2.65
N SER A 51 44.06 14.03 -3.86
CA SER A 51 43.02 13.86 -4.88
C SER A 51 41.93 12.84 -4.50
N ASN A 52 42.22 11.92 -3.57
CA ASN A 52 41.23 10.99 -3.01
C ASN A 52 40.40 11.60 -1.85
N LEU A 53 40.58 12.88 -1.53
CA LEU A 53 39.81 13.59 -0.50
C LEU A 53 38.41 13.99 -0.99
N SER A 54 38.22 14.08 -2.31
CA SER A 54 36.89 14.00 -2.91
C SER A 54 36.49 12.53 -2.87
N SER A 55 36.07 12.06 -1.70
CA SER A 55 35.47 10.75 -1.56
C SER A 55 34.34 10.70 -2.58
N SER A 56 34.55 9.97 -3.68
CA SER A 56 33.45 9.46 -4.47
C SER A 56 32.55 8.77 -3.46
N GLU A 57 31.44 9.43 -3.11
CA GLU A 57 30.41 8.88 -2.24
C GLU A 57 29.78 7.73 -3.01
N ASN A 58 30.49 6.61 -3.08
CA ASN A 58 29.95 5.33 -3.47
C ASN A 58 29.02 4.91 -2.33
N TYR A 59 27.85 5.55 -2.29
CA TYR A 59 26.75 5.09 -1.47
C TYR A 59 26.54 3.64 -1.85
N SER A 60 26.78 2.75 -0.89
CA SER A 60 26.47 1.34 -1.06
C SER A 60 25.03 1.23 -1.58
N SER A 61 24.82 0.52 -2.69
CA SER A 61 23.50 0.40 -3.33
C SER A 61 22.42 -0.06 -2.33
N LEU A 62 22.84 -0.80 -1.31
CA LEU A 62 22.03 -1.24 -0.18
C LEU A 62 21.49 -0.07 0.67
N THR A 63 22.32 0.94 0.95
CA THR A 63 21.94 2.14 1.72
C THR A 63 20.90 2.97 0.96
N VAL A 64 21.12 3.17 -0.35
CA VAL A 64 20.17 3.89 -1.20
C VAL A 64 18.83 3.14 -1.27
N CYS A 65 18.89 1.82 -1.39
CA CYS A 65 17.71 0.95 -1.40
C CYS A 65 16.91 1.05 -0.09
N MET A 66 17.57 0.98 1.07
CA MET A 66 16.92 1.13 2.38
C MET A 66 16.22 2.48 2.52
N GLN A 67 16.92 3.58 2.20
CA GLN A 67 16.37 4.93 2.26
C GLN A 67 15.14 5.04 1.36
N THR A 68 15.24 4.53 0.12
CA THR A 68 14.12 4.52 -0.83
C THR A 68 12.90 3.79 -0.26
N PHE A 69 13.09 2.61 0.35
CA PHE A 69 11.99 1.87 0.97
C PHE A 69 11.38 2.60 2.17
N ALA A 70 12.19 3.25 3.00
CA ALA A 70 11.72 4.04 4.15
C ALA A 70 10.89 5.26 3.71
N TYR A 71 11.37 6.02 2.73
CA TYR A 71 10.62 7.14 2.16
C TYR A 71 9.33 6.68 1.48
N THR A 72 9.39 5.58 0.72
CA THR A 72 8.20 5.04 0.03
C THR A 72 7.15 4.59 1.05
N SER A 73 7.55 3.93 2.14
CA SER A 73 6.66 3.59 3.25
C SER A 73 5.98 4.83 3.86
N LEU A 74 6.74 5.91 4.06
CA LEU A 74 6.23 7.15 4.61
C LEU A 74 5.20 7.83 3.70
N VAL A 75 5.49 7.94 2.39
CA VAL A 75 4.54 8.50 1.41
C VAL A 75 3.22 7.74 1.43
N PHE A 76 3.30 6.42 1.45
CA PHE A 76 2.13 5.55 1.41
C PHE A 76 1.29 5.64 2.70
N SER A 77 1.95 5.78 3.85
CA SER A 77 1.33 6.10 5.14
C SER A 77 0.59 7.44 5.12
N VAL A 78 1.21 8.49 4.55
CA VAL A 78 0.60 9.82 4.41
C VAL A 78 -0.60 9.80 3.46
N LEU A 79 -0.53 9.02 2.37
CA LEU A 79 -1.66 8.82 1.46
C LEU A 79 -2.84 8.12 2.17
N ALA A 80 -2.58 7.13 3.03
CA ALA A 80 -3.63 6.50 3.83
C ALA A 80 -4.24 7.49 4.84
N ALA A 81 -3.42 8.33 5.47
CA ALA A 81 -3.86 9.37 6.39
C ALA A 81 -4.73 10.44 5.70
N SER A 82 -4.30 10.95 4.54
CA SER A 82 -5.06 11.95 3.78
C SER A 82 -6.40 11.39 3.31
N GLY A 83 -6.42 10.12 2.88
CA GLY A 83 -7.64 9.39 2.56
C GLY A 83 -8.61 9.29 3.74
N ALA A 84 -8.11 8.99 4.94
CA ALA A 84 -8.93 8.94 6.15
C ALA A 84 -9.51 10.31 6.54
N VAL A 85 -8.74 11.39 6.35
CA VAL A 85 -9.21 12.77 6.58
C VAL A 85 -10.30 13.16 5.57
N LEU A 86 -10.09 12.87 4.28
CA LEU A 86 -11.09 13.10 3.24
C LEU A 86 -12.38 12.34 3.56
N GLY A 87 -12.29 11.05 3.90
CA GLY A 87 -13.46 10.27 4.29
C GLY A 87 -14.25 10.89 5.45
N LYS A 88 -13.54 11.45 6.45
CA LYS A 88 -14.17 12.15 7.58
C LYS A 88 -14.81 13.48 7.14
N GLN A 89 -14.15 14.25 6.28
CA GLN A 89 -14.66 15.53 5.78
C GLN A 89 -15.93 15.34 4.95
N TRP A 90 -15.94 14.35 4.05
CA TRP A 90 -17.12 14.02 3.25
C TRP A 90 -18.30 13.68 4.16
N LEU A 91 -18.10 12.77 5.14
CA LEU A 91 -19.14 12.40 6.09
C LEU A 91 -19.68 13.60 6.90
N ASN A 92 -18.80 14.53 7.29
CA ASN A 92 -19.19 15.71 8.06
C ASN A 92 -19.97 16.73 7.21
N SER A 93 -19.53 16.99 5.98
CA SER A 93 -20.22 17.86 5.02
C SER A 93 -21.63 17.33 4.69
N TYR A 94 -21.80 16.02 4.61
CA TYR A 94 -23.13 15.41 4.42
C TYR A 94 -24.04 15.58 5.64
N LYS A 95 -23.51 15.39 6.87
CA LYS A 95 -24.28 15.65 8.10
C LYS A 95 -24.74 17.10 8.18
N ALA A 96 -23.88 18.05 7.83
CA ALA A 96 -24.21 19.48 7.79
C ALA A 96 -25.25 19.81 6.71
N ALA A 97 -25.18 19.18 5.53
CA ALA A 97 -26.14 19.36 4.44
C ALA A 97 -27.55 18.79 4.74
N ARG A 98 -27.70 17.97 5.78
CA ARG A 98 -28.99 17.40 6.23
C ARG A 98 -29.86 18.42 6.99
N GLY A 99 -29.31 19.55 7.42
CA GLY A 99 -30.01 20.56 8.22
C GLY A 99 -30.83 21.62 7.46
N ARG A 100 -30.92 21.59 6.12
CA ARG A 100 -31.65 22.61 5.32
C ARG A 100 -32.54 21.98 4.22
N GLY A 101 -33.87 22.00 4.39
CA GLY A 101 -34.88 21.79 3.32
C GLY A 101 -36.03 20.82 3.64
N SER A 102 -37.14 20.92 2.89
CA SER A 102 -38.36 20.09 3.01
C SER A 102 -38.04 18.58 2.93
N LEU A 103 -38.69 17.82 3.82
CA LEU A 103 -38.07 16.72 4.58
C LEU A 103 -38.19 15.34 3.91
N GLU A 104 -39.17 15.12 3.04
CA GLU A 104 -39.59 13.76 2.69
C GLU A 104 -39.14 13.32 1.29
N GLU A 105 -39.49 14.08 0.24
CA GLU A 105 -39.19 13.69 -1.15
C GLU A 105 -37.72 13.87 -1.53
N ARG A 106 -37.02 14.83 -0.91
CA ARG A 106 -35.55 14.96 -1.08
C ARG A 106 -34.76 13.94 -0.27
N CYS A 107 -35.38 13.30 0.72
CA CYS A 107 -34.73 12.29 1.55
C CYS A 107 -34.65 10.95 0.83
N MET A 108 -35.75 10.51 0.21
CA MET A 108 -35.84 9.18 -0.40
C MET A 108 -34.96 9.01 -1.66
N GLN A 109 -35.00 9.98 -2.57
CA GLN A 109 -34.22 9.93 -3.83
C GLN A 109 -32.71 10.15 -3.61
N ARG A 110 -32.36 10.80 -2.50
CA ARG A 110 -30.98 11.02 -2.06
C ARG A 110 -30.49 9.88 -1.19
N GLN A 111 -31.33 9.23 -0.40
CA GLN A 111 -31.04 7.97 0.31
C GLN A 111 -30.72 6.85 -0.67
N MET A 112 -31.43 6.71 -1.79
CA MET A 112 -31.08 5.68 -2.79
C MET A 112 -29.72 5.94 -3.45
N LYS A 113 -29.38 7.20 -3.76
CA LYS A 113 -28.05 7.56 -4.28
C LYS A 113 -26.96 7.50 -3.20
N LEU A 114 -27.28 7.83 -1.96
CA LEU A 114 -26.38 7.74 -0.80
C LEU A 114 -26.12 6.30 -0.42
N ASP A 115 -27.13 5.43 -0.32
CA ASP A 115 -26.94 4.00 -0.08
C ASP A 115 -26.11 3.35 -1.19
N GLY A 116 -26.28 3.79 -2.44
CA GLY A 116 -25.44 3.34 -3.56
C GLY A 116 -23.96 3.75 -3.44
N LEU A 117 -23.67 5.00 -3.06
CA LEU A 117 -22.31 5.54 -2.96
C LEU A 117 -21.62 5.18 -1.62
N GLU A 118 -22.38 5.16 -0.52
CA GLU A 118 -21.95 4.92 0.85
C GLU A 118 -21.69 3.44 1.11
N LYS A 119 -22.56 2.56 0.58
CA LYS A 119 -22.41 1.11 0.78
C LYS A 119 -21.26 0.52 -0.04
N PHE A 120 -20.95 1.10 -1.22
CA PHE A 120 -19.90 0.58 -2.11
C PHE A 120 -18.60 1.38 -2.15
N HIS A 121 -18.62 2.69 -2.38
CA HIS A 121 -17.37 3.43 -2.64
C HIS A 121 -16.62 3.78 -1.35
N LEU A 122 -17.29 4.32 -0.33
CA LEU A 122 -16.63 4.70 0.92
C LEU A 122 -16.09 3.49 1.70
N ARG A 123 -16.86 2.39 1.73
CA ARG A 123 -16.42 1.14 2.37
C ARG A 123 -15.21 0.55 1.67
N THR A 124 -15.23 0.48 0.33
CA THR A 124 -14.10 -0.04 -0.46
C THR A 124 -12.88 0.87 -0.36
N LEU A 125 -13.07 2.19 -0.38
CA LEU A 125 -11.98 3.17 -0.28
C LEU A 125 -11.33 3.14 1.11
N MET A 126 -12.11 3.05 2.19
CA MET A 126 -11.58 2.85 3.55
C MET A 126 -10.77 1.56 3.66
N GLN A 127 -11.28 0.47 3.08
CA GLN A 127 -10.58 -0.81 3.09
C GLN A 127 -9.29 -0.74 2.28
N ALA A 128 -9.31 -0.06 1.12
CA ALA A 128 -8.12 0.21 0.34
C ALA A 128 -7.08 0.97 1.17
N PHE A 129 -7.43 2.09 1.82
CA PHE A 129 -6.48 2.85 2.64
C PHE A 129 -5.88 2.04 3.80
N LEU A 130 -6.64 1.12 4.38
CA LEU A 130 -6.12 0.22 5.40
C LEU A 130 -5.11 -0.76 4.82
N VAL A 131 -5.35 -1.29 3.62
CA VAL A 131 -4.38 -2.10 2.86
C VAL A 131 -3.15 -1.26 2.51
N PHE A 132 -3.36 0.03 2.17
CA PHE A 132 -2.26 0.94 1.95
C PHE A 132 -1.38 1.01 3.24
N LEU A 133 -1.98 1.26 4.39
CA LEU A 133 -1.24 1.30 5.65
C LEU A 133 -0.47 0.01 5.97
N GLN A 134 -1.04 -1.16 5.66
CA GLN A 134 -0.39 -2.45 5.87
C GLN A 134 0.84 -2.65 4.98
N ILE A 135 0.75 -2.33 3.69
CA ILE A 135 1.91 -2.41 2.79
C ILE A 135 3.00 -1.42 3.24
N ALA A 136 2.65 -0.22 3.74
CA ALA A 136 3.64 0.69 4.32
C ALA A 136 4.42 0.05 5.49
N LEU A 137 3.73 -0.67 6.38
CA LEU A 137 4.34 -1.40 7.49
C LEU A 137 5.28 -2.51 7.00
N LEU A 138 4.89 -3.24 5.95
CA LEU A 138 5.74 -4.27 5.34
C LEU A 138 7.02 -3.67 4.72
N LEU A 139 6.88 -2.59 3.93
CA LEU A 139 8.04 -1.91 3.35
C LEU A 139 9.00 -1.37 4.43
N PHE A 140 8.45 -0.80 5.50
CA PHE A 140 9.24 -0.31 6.62
C PHE A 140 9.97 -1.45 7.34
N SER A 141 9.29 -2.57 7.56
CA SER A 141 9.89 -3.75 8.17
C SER A 141 11.05 -4.32 7.34
N VAL A 142 10.91 -4.35 6.01
CA VAL A 142 12.02 -4.73 5.11
C VAL A 142 13.20 -3.78 5.28
N SER A 143 12.98 -2.46 5.27
CA SER A 143 14.06 -1.49 5.47
C SER A 143 14.78 -1.67 6.82
N LEU A 144 14.03 -1.94 7.90
CA LEU A 144 14.60 -2.27 9.20
C LEU A 144 15.45 -3.55 9.17
N CYS A 145 14.96 -4.62 8.54
CA CYS A 145 15.69 -5.89 8.47
C CYS A 145 17.07 -5.72 7.82
N ILE A 146 17.12 -4.96 6.72
CA ILE A 146 18.36 -4.69 6.00
C ILE A 146 19.28 -3.82 6.87
N LYS A 147 18.78 -2.78 7.55
CA LYS A 147 19.62 -1.95 8.44
C LYS A 147 20.25 -2.79 9.55
N THR A 148 19.44 -3.57 10.26
CA THR A 148 19.90 -4.38 11.39
C THR A 148 20.87 -5.48 10.93
N TRP A 149 20.75 -5.97 9.70
CA TRP A 149 21.70 -6.93 9.13
C TRP A 149 23.12 -6.39 9.10
N THR A 150 23.29 -5.10 8.79
CA THR A 150 24.61 -4.45 8.73
C THR A 150 25.25 -4.26 10.11
N GLU A 151 24.46 -4.15 11.18
CA GLU A 151 24.97 -3.95 12.54
C GLU A 151 25.21 -5.28 13.29
N ARG A 152 24.19 -6.14 13.35
CA ARG A 152 24.16 -7.39 14.14
C ARG A 152 23.21 -8.41 13.52
N VAL A 153 23.78 -9.42 12.86
CA VAL A 153 23.03 -10.50 12.18
C VAL A 153 22.05 -11.24 13.10
N MET A 154 22.41 -11.43 14.38
CA MET A 154 21.55 -12.14 15.35
C MET A 154 20.19 -11.44 15.58
N ILE A 155 20.19 -10.10 15.67
CA ILE A 155 18.96 -9.32 15.89
C ILE A 155 18.11 -9.31 14.61
N SER A 156 18.78 -9.26 13.45
CA SER A 156 18.10 -9.32 12.15
C SER A 156 17.32 -10.63 11.97
N GLY A 157 17.87 -11.76 12.43
CA GLY A 157 17.18 -13.06 12.37
C GLY A 157 15.80 -13.06 13.04
N PHE A 158 15.70 -12.49 14.26
CA PHE A 158 14.42 -12.39 14.96
C PHE A 158 13.42 -11.47 14.25
N MET A 159 13.89 -10.35 13.71
CA MET A 159 13.06 -9.43 12.92
C MET A 159 12.52 -10.11 11.66
N ILE A 160 13.38 -10.78 10.89
CA ILE A 160 12.99 -11.48 9.66
C ILE A 160 11.95 -12.57 9.97
N PHE A 161 12.15 -13.35 11.04
CA PHE A 161 11.19 -14.35 11.45
C PHE A 161 9.83 -13.73 11.81
N GLY A 162 9.83 -12.64 12.58
CA GLY A 162 8.63 -11.89 12.92
C GLY A 162 7.90 -11.38 11.68
N THR A 163 8.60 -10.72 10.76
CA THR A 163 8.02 -10.21 9.51
C THR A 163 7.49 -11.32 8.62
N ALA A 164 8.24 -12.41 8.45
CA ALA A 164 7.83 -13.55 7.65
C ALA A 164 6.57 -14.21 8.22
N SER A 165 6.51 -14.42 9.54
CA SER A 165 5.34 -14.98 10.21
C SER A 165 4.10 -14.10 10.02
N GLY A 166 4.24 -12.78 10.12
CA GLY A 166 3.17 -11.81 9.88
C GLY A 166 2.66 -11.84 8.44
N VAL A 167 3.57 -11.91 7.46
CA VAL A 167 3.21 -12.03 6.03
C VAL A 167 2.49 -13.36 5.77
N VAL A 168 3.00 -14.46 6.30
CA VAL A 168 2.37 -15.78 6.16
C VAL A 168 0.97 -15.78 6.77
N PHE A 169 0.79 -15.20 7.96
CA PHE A 169 -0.50 -15.08 8.61
C PHE A 169 -1.47 -14.20 7.81
N TYR A 170 -0.99 -13.10 7.22
CA TYR A 170 -1.79 -12.23 6.36
C TYR A 170 -2.23 -12.95 5.08
N LEU A 171 -1.32 -13.68 4.42
CA LEU A 171 -1.64 -14.48 3.24
C LEU A 171 -2.60 -15.61 3.60
N TRP A 172 -2.40 -16.29 4.73
CA TRP A 172 -3.28 -17.33 5.23
C TRP A 172 -4.70 -16.81 5.45
N THR A 173 -4.85 -15.71 6.20
CA THR A 173 -6.17 -15.11 6.46
C THR A 173 -6.86 -14.65 5.17
N THR A 174 -6.10 -14.07 4.24
CA THR A 174 -6.63 -13.67 2.92
C THR A 174 -7.05 -14.89 2.10
N ALA A 175 -6.24 -15.95 2.10
CA ALA A 175 -6.52 -17.17 1.35
C ALA A 175 -7.70 -17.95 1.93
N VAL A 176 -7.83 -18.03 3.27
CA VAL A 176 -9.01 -18.57 3.96
C VAL A 176 -10.27 -17.78 3.58
N SER A 177 -10.17 -16.45 3.54
CA SER A 177 -11.28 -15.58 3.12
C SER A 177 -11.72 -15.83 1.67
N VAL A 178 -10.76 -16.14 0.77
CA VAL A 178 -11.02 -16.46 -0.65
C VAL A 178 -11.52 -17.90 -0.83
N TRP A 179 -11.06 -18.85 0.00
CA TRP A 179 -11.39 -20.27 -0.13
C TRP A 179 -12.67 -20.69 0.59
N SER A 180 -13.24 -19.90 1.51
CA SER A 180 -14.54 -20.21 2.10
C SER A 180 -15.69 -19.78 1.16
N PRO A 181 -16.36 -20.70 0.44
CA PRO A 181 -17.40 -20.35 -0.54
C PRO A 181 -18.72 -19.84 0.05
N HIS A 182 -18.80 -19.60 1.37
CA HIS A 182 -19.99 -19.11 2.07
C HIS A 182 -19.70 -17.94 3.03
N SER A 183 -18.73 -17.06 2.73
CA SER A 183 -18.49 -15.84 3.52
C SER A 183 -19.21 -14.61 2.93
N PRO A 184 -19.78 -13.72 3.77
CA PRO A 184 -20.61 -12.58 3.37
C PRO A 184 -19.80 -11.38 2.83
N PHE A 185 -18.67 -11.64 2.18
CA PHE A 185 -17.85 -10.65 1.47
C PHE A 185 -17.73 -11.02 -0.01
N TRP A 186 -18.86 -11.31 -0.65
CA TRP A 186 -18.97 -11.20 -2.10
C TRP A 186 -18.58 -9.77 -2.49
N THR A 187 -17.33 -9.54 -2.87
CA THR A 187 -16.92 -8.38 -3.65
C THR A 187 -17.56 -8.53 -5.03
N PRO A 188 -18.52 -7.67 -5.43
CA PRO A 188 -19.16 -7.70 -6.74
C PRO A 188 -18.26 -7.03 -7.79
N GLY A 189 -16.99 -7.42 -7.78
CA GLY A 189 -15.98 -7.05 -8.76
C GLY A 189 -15.50 -8.24 -9.59
N SER A 190 -16.11 -9.42 -9.49
CA SER A 190 -15.68 -10.63 -10.20
C SER A 190 -16.10 -10.64 -11.68
N LYS A 191 -15.81 -9.57 -12.42
CA LYS A 191 -15.89 -9.54 -13.88
C LYS A 191 -14.55 -9.35 -14.63
N PRO A 192 -13.37 -9.17 -13.98
CA PRO A 192 -12.11 -9.51 -14.64
C PRO A 192 -11.36 -10.69 -14.00
N ALA A 193 -11.84 -11.27 -12.89
CA ALA A 193 -11.16 -12.39 -12.22
C ALA A 193 -11.12 -13.69 -13.07
N GLY A 194 -12.03 -13.86 -14.02
CA GLY A 194 -11.98 -14.95 -15.00
C GLY A 194 -10.87 -14.79 -16.05
N ALA A 195 -10.42 -13.56 -16.33
CA ALA A 195 -9.40 -13.29 -17.35
C ALA A 195 -7.98 -13.53 -16.80
N ILE A 196 -7.73 -13.17 -15.54
CA ILE A 196 -6.42 -13.36 -14.90
C ILE A 196 -6.14 -14.86 -14.64
N ARG A 197 -7.18 -15.63 -14.29
CA ARG A 197 -7.05 -17.10 -14.16
C ARG A 197 -6.70 -17.78 -15.49
N LYS A 198 -7.22 -17.28 -16.63
CA LYS A 198 -6.89 -17.82 -17.96
C LYS A 198 -5.48 -17.47 -18.44
N VAL A 199 -4.92 -16.34 -18.00
CA VAL A 199 -3.54 -15.93 -18.32
C VAL A 199 -2.52 -16.76 -17.54
N PHE A 200 -2.86 -17.21 -16.32
CA PHE A 200 -1.93 -17.97 -15.48
C PHE A 200 -1.92 -19.48 -15.75
N THR A 201 -3.04 -20.06 -16.21
CA THR A 201 -3.05 -21.43 -16.73
C THR A 201 -2.66 -21.44 -18.21
N GLY A 202 -1.39 -21.14 -18.48
CA GLY A 202 -0.74 -21.51 -19.74
C GLY A 202 -0.56 -23.02 -19.78
N ALA A 203 -1.60 -23.73 -20.22
CA ALA A 203 -1.50 -25.12 -20.65
C ALA A 203 -1.78 -25.18 -22.16
N THR A 204 -0.80 -25.75 -22.84
CA THR A 204 -0.55 -25.83 -24.27
C THR A 204 -1.53 -26.80 -24.99
N SER A 205 -2.21 -26.29 -26.04
CA SER A 205 -2.55 -26.97 -27.31
C SER A 205 -3.53 -28.19 -27.37
N PRO A 206 -4.07 -28.57 -28.55
CA PRO A 206 -4.53 -27.80 -29.73
C PRO A 206 -5.88 -28.36 -30.31
N PRO A 207 -6.21 -28.38 -31.64
CA PRO A 207 -7.47 -27.83 -32.16
C PRO A 207 -8.46 -28.90 -32.71
N ASN A 208 -9.77 -28.60 -32.80
CA ASN A 208 -10.58 -29.17 -33.87
C ASN A 208 -11.84 -28.33 -34.19
N THR A 209 -11.75 -27.70 -35.35
CA THR A 209 -12.74 -27.52 -36.41
C THR A 209 -14.11 -28.21 -36.30
N SER A 210 -15.15 -27.44 -36.65
CA SER A 210 -16.25 -27.77 -37.61
C SER A 210 -17.68 -27.55 -37.10
N GLY A 211 -18.50 -26.91 -37.96
CA GLY A 211 -19.96 -26.99 -37.95
C GLY A 211 -20.67 -25.72 -37.43
N ILE A 212 -20.93 -24.68 -38.23
CA ILE A 212 -22.07 -24.54 -39.17
C ILE A 212 -23.45 -24.43 -38.50
N SER A 213 -24.09 -23.27 -38.77
CA SER A 213 -25.52 -23.06 -39.06
C SER A 213 -26.51 -22.60 -37.97
N ARG A 214 -26.92 -21.33 -38.15
CA ARG A 214 -28.28 -20.76 -38.27
C ARG A 214 -29.29 -20.90 -37.11
N GLY A 215 -29.95 -19.77 -36.84
CA GLY A 215 -31.28 -19.75 -36.22
C GLY A 215 -31.79 -18.34 -35.92
N CYS A 216 -32.34 -17.66 -36.93
CA CYS A 216 -33.22 -16.49 -36.78
C CYS A 216 -34.46 -16.82 -35.91
N GLY A 217 -35.01 -15.82 -35.23
CA GLY A 217 -36.33 -15.90 -34.60
C GLY A 217 -36.81 -14.55 -34.06
N CYS A 218 -37.35 -13.72 -34.95
CA CYS A 218 -38.20 -12.57 -34.63
C CYS A 218 -39.60 -13.01 -34.16
N HIS A 219 -40.33 -12.06 -33.55
CA HIS A 219 -41.72 -12.04 -33.05
C HIS A 219 -41.80 -12.06 -31.52
N GLY A 220 -42.49 -11.15 -30.82
CA GLY A 220 -43.45 -10.13 -31.25
C GLY A 220 -44.60 -10.08 -30.25
N ALA A 221 -45.02 -8.87 -29.85
CA ALA A 221 -46.28 -8.54 -29.15
C ALA A 221 -46.43 -9.12 -27.71
N SER A 222 -47.19 -8.54 -26.77
CA SER A 222 -48.21 -7.52 -26.85
C SER A 222 -48.44 -6.90 -25.47
N ARG A 223 -48.97 -5.67 -25.48
CA ARG A 223 -49.58 -4.94 -24.35
C ARG A 223 -50.72 -5.75 -23.71
N ALA A 224 -50.93 -5.55 -22.40
CA ALA A 224 -52.27 -5.53 -21.82
C ALA A 224 -52.33 -4.44 -20.72
N VAL A 225 -53.12 -3.42 -21.02
CA VAL A 225 -53.77 -2.45 -20.11
C VAL A 225 -55.12 -3.05 -19.72
N VAL A 226 -55.68 -2.68 -18.55
CA VAL A 226 -57.13 -2.58 -18.16
C VAL A 226 -57.18 -2.75 -16.62
N THR A 227 -57.29 -1.67 -15.84
CA THR A 227 -58.50 -0.96 -15.34
C THR A 227 -59.31 -1.73 -14.28
N GLY A 228 -59.71 -0.98 -13.25
CA GLY A 228 -60.27 -1.49 -12.01
C GLY A 228 -61.75 -1.88 -12.06
N ALA A 229 -62.16 -2.43 -10.92
CA ALA A 229 -63.44 -2.23 -10.26
C ALA A 229 -63.17 -2.30 -8.75
#